data_AF-A0A067QR41-F1
#
_entry.id   AF-A0A067QR41-F1
#
_cell.length_a   1.000
_cell.length_b   1.000
_cell.length_c   1.000
_cell.angle_alpha   90.00
_cell.angle_beta   90.00
_cell.angle_gamma   90.00
#
_symmetry.space_group_name_H-M   'P 1'
#
loop_
_entity.id
_entity.type
_entity.pdbx_description
1 polymer ?
#
loop_
_entity_poly.entity_id
_entity_poly.type
_entity_poly.pdbx_seq_one_letter_code
_entity_poly.pdbx_strand_id
1 'polypeptide(L)'
;MDVEDYDISKLTSKFKIEAIREVLKLHFVDSKTRITEDVLQLVAEVIRIITTEATLRASRQASIEGLVEVQILHVEKILPQLMLDFI
;
A
#
# COMPACT_ATOMS: atom_id res chain seq x y z
N MET A 1 6.50 20.43 -4.32
CA MET A 1 7.03 19.22 -4.98
C MET A 1 5.85 18.64 -5.72
N ASP A 2 5.86 18.71 -7.05
CA ASP A 2 4.73 18.23 -7.85
C ASP A 2 4.64 16.71 -7.73
N VAL A 3 3.62 16.25 -7.00
CA VAL A 3 3.37 14.82 -6.73
C VAL A 3 2.94 14.08 -8.00
N GLU A 4 2.67 14.80 -9.09
CA GLU A 4 2.12 14.26 -10.33
C GLU A 4 3.09 13.38 -11.13
N ASP A 5 4.39 13.35 -10.79
CA ASP A 5 5.41 12.62 -11.55
C ASP A 5 6.28 11.68 -10.69
N TYR A 6 5.69 11.08 -9.65
CA TYR A 6 6.41 10.10 -8.83
C TYR A 6 6.57 8.76 -9.55
N ASP A 7 7.80 8.48 -10.00
CA ASP A 7 8.17 7.23 -10.64
C ASP A 7 8.28 6.08 -9.61
N ILE A 8 7.25 5.22 -9.58
CA ILE A 8 7.16 4.04 -8.70
C ILE A 8 8.33 3.06 -8.93
N SER A 9 8.97 3.07 -10.12
CA SER A 9 10.11 2.20 -10.41
C SER A 9 11.37 2.56 -9.60
N LYS A 10 11.44 3.78 -9.08
CA LYS A 10 12.54 4.24 -8.20
C LYS A 10 12.39 3.78 -6.76
N LEU A 11 11.23 3.24 -6.38
CA LEU A 11 10.99 2.76 -5.03
C LEU A 11 11.71 1.42 -4.82
N THR A 12 12.80 1.44 -4.05
CA THR A 12 13.61 0.24 -3.76
C THR A 12 13.19 -0.49 -2.48
N SER A 13 12.32 0.11 -1.67
CA SER A 13 11.82 -0.49 -0.43
C SER A 13 10.92 -1.69 -0.72
N LYS A 14 11.11 -2.77 0.04
CA LYS A 14 10.38 -4.03 -0.10
C LYS A 14 9.89 -4.52 1.25
N PHE A 15 8.75 -5.20 1.24
CA PHE A 15 8.26 -5.93 2.41
C PHE A 15 9.03 -7.24 2.58
N LYS A 16 9.32 -7.61 3.84
CA LYS A 16 9.90 -8.92 4.14
C LYS A 16 8.88 -10.00 3.86
N ILE A 17 9.26 -10.99 3.07
CA ILE A 17 8.36 -12.09 2.67
C ILE A 17 7.87 -12.87 3.88
N GLU A 18 8.72 -13.05 4.90
CA GLU A 18 8.35 -13.70 6.15
C GLU A 18 7.23 -12.96 6.88
N ALA A 19 7.27 -11.62 6.90
CA ALA A 19 6.25 -10.82 7.54
C ALA A 19 4.89 -10.96 6.82
N ILE A 20 4.91 -10.96 5.49
CA ILE A 20 3.70 -11.18 4.68
C ILE A 20 3.12 -12.57 4.96
N ARG A 21 3.98 -13.59 4.99
CA ARG A 21 3.57 -14.96 5.29
C ARG A 21 2.85 -15.05 6.64
N GLU A 22 3.39 -14.44 7.68
CA GLU A 22 2.78 -14.45 9.01
C GLU A 22 1.48 -13.64 9.04
N VAL A 23 1.41 -12.47 8.40
CA VAL A 23 0.17 -11.68 8.30
C VAL A 23 -0.94 -12.47 7.59
N LEU A 24 -0.63 -13.15 6.48
CA LEU A 24 -1.62 -13.95 5.76
C LEU A 24 -2.11 -15.15 6.59
N LYS A 25 -1.20 -15.83 7.30
CA LYS A 25 -1.57 -16.96 8.18
C LYS A 25 -2.53 -16.57 9.30
N LEU A 26 -2.45 -15.34 9.82
CA LEU A 26 -3.40 -14.85 10.84
C LEU A 26 -4.85 -14.82 10.34
N HIS A 27 -5.05 -14.72 9.03
CA HIS A 27 -6.37 -14.56 8.42
C HIS A 27 -6.87 -15.81 7.66
N PHE A 28 -6.10 -16.90 7.61
CA PHE A 28 -6.59 -18.14 7.02
C PHE A 28 -7.66 -18.79 7.89
N VAL A 29 -8.80 -19.10 7.27
CA VAL A 29 -9.88 -19.84 7.91
C VAL A 29 -9.52 -21.31 8.10
N ASP A 30 -8.79 -21.91 7.15
CA ASP A 30 -8.31 -23.29 7.24
C ASP A 30 -6.81 -23.35 7.57
N SER A 31 -6.48 -24.04 8.66
CA SER A 31 -5.11 -24.36 9.10
C SER A 31 -4.26 -25.10 8.05
N LYS A 32 -4.90 -25.73 7.05
CA LYS A 32 -4.23 -26.45 5.96
C LYS A 32 -3.92 -25.56 4.76
N THR A 33 -4.38 -24.31 4.73
CA THR A 33 -4.07 -23.38 3.65
C THR A 33 -2.55 -23.19 3.54
N ARG A 34 -2.02 -23.44 2.34
CA ARG A 34 -0.60 -23.25 2.01
C ARG A 34 -0.48 -22.19 0.93
N ILE A 35 0.56 -21.38 1.04
CA ILE A 35 0.92 -20.38 0.02
C ILE A 35 2.34 -20.69 -0.47
N THR A 36 2.53 -20.68 -1.79
CA THR A 36 3.84 -20.86 -2.43
C THR A 36 4.66 -19.57 -2.37
N GLU A 37 5.98 -19.70 -2.51
CA GLU A 37 6.87 -18.53 -2.43
C GLU A 37 6.59 -17.50 -3.52
N ASP A 38 6.30 -17.93 -4.75
CA ASP A 38 5.98 -17.04 -5.87
C ASP A 38 4.72 -16.20 -5.59
N VAL A 39 3.72 -16.78 -4.93
CA VAL A 39 2.50 -16.05 -4.53
C VAL A 39 2.82 -15.06 -3.43
N LEU A 40 3.68 -15.41 -2.46
CA LEU A 40 4.11 -14.46 -1.44
C LEU A 40 4.86 -13.27 -2.04
N GLN A 41 5.71 -13.50 -3.05
CA GLN A 41 6.39 -12.42 -3.76
C GLN A 41 5.40 -11.52 -4.50
N LEU A 42 4.39 -12.09 -5.16
CA LEU A 42 3.34 -11.32 -5.81
C LEU A 42 2.54 -10.47 -4.80
N VAL A 43 2.13 -11.06 -3.67
CA VAL A 43 1.43 -10.34 -2.60
C VAL A 43 2.31 -9.22 -2.03
N ALA A 44 3.63 -9.42 -1.93
CA ALA A 44 4.57 -8.38 -1.51
C ALA A 44 4.52 -7.16 -2.43
N GLU A 45 4.48 -7.39 -3.74
CA GLU A 45 4.36 -6.31 -4.72
C GLU A 45 2.99 -5.64 -4.66
N VAL A 46 1.90 -6.39 -4.48
CA VAL A 46 0.56 -5.82 -4.29
C VAL A 46 0.51 -4.90 -3.07
N ILE A 47 1.00 -5.35 -1.92
CA ILE A 47 1.04 -4.53 -0.69
C ILE A 47 1.93 -3.28 -0.89
N ARG A 48 3.05 -3.41 -1.61
CA ARG A 48 3.91 -2.29 -1.99
C ARG A 48 3.17 -1.26 -2.84
N ILE A 49 2.42 -1.70 -3.85
CA ILE A 49 1.63 -0.82 -4.70
C ILE A 49 0.55 -0.11 -3.88
N ILE A 50 -0.23 -0.83 -3.06
CA ILE A 50 -1.27 -0.24 -2.21
C ILE A 50 -0.69 0.83 -1.27
N THR A 51 0.43 0.52 -0.61
CA THR A 51 1.09 1.46 0.32
C THR A 51 1.59 2.71 -0.40
N THR A 52 2.14 2.53 -1.60
CA THR A 52 2.64 3.63 -2.43
C THR A 52 1.49 4.52 -2.90
N GLU A 53 0.42 3.92 -3.41
CA GLU A 53 -0.79 4.63 -3.83
C GLU A 53 -1.42 5.43 -2.69
N ALA A 54 -1.57 4.82 -1.51
CA ALA A 54 -2.07 5.50 -0.33
C ALA A 54 -1.21 6.74 0.02
N THR A 55 0.11 6.59 -0.03
CA THR A 55 1.07 7.67 0.27
C THR A 55 0.98 8.80 -0.77
N LEU A 56 0.97 8.47 -2.05
CA LEU A 56 0.90 9.45 -3.15
C LEU A 56 -0.42 10.22 -3.12
N ARG A 57 -1.54 9.52 -2.93
CA ARG A 57 -2.86 10.15 -2.86
C ARG A 57 -2.99 11.05 -1.65
N ALA A 58 -2.52 10.62 -0.47
CA ALA A 58 -2.53 11.45 0.73
C ALA A 58 -1.61 12.69 0.59
N SER A 59 -0.45 12.53 -0.05
CA SER A 59 0.46 13.63 -0.38
C SER A 59 -0.18 14.64 -1.36
N ARG A 60 -0.84 14.13 -2.41
CA ARG A 60 -1.59 14.98 -3.35
C ARG A 60 -2.74 15.71 -2.65
N GLN A 61 -3.46 15.03 -1.77
CA GLN A 61 -4.54 15.63 -0.99
C GLN A 61 -4.02 16.75 -0.07
N ALA A 62 -2.89 16.57 0.60
CA ALA A 62 -2.23 17.62 1.38
C ALA A 62 -1.85 18.84 0.51
N SER A 63 -1.29 18.57 -0.68
CA SER A 63 -0.90 19.61 -1.64
C SER A 63 -2.10 20.43 -2.13
N ILE A 64 -3.22 19.77 -2.44
CA ILE A 64 -4.48 20.43 -2.82
C ILE A 64 -4.98 21.35 -1.71
N GLU A 65 -4.77 20.98 -0.45
CA GLU A 65 -5.13 21.78 0.73
C GLU A 65 -4.08 22.84 1.10
N GLY A 66 -3.02 22.99 0.30
CA GLY A 66 -1.95 23.97 0.53
C GLY A 66 -1.03 23.62 1.71
N LEU A 67 -1.02 22.36 2.15
CA LEU A 67 -0.21 21.87 3.25
C LEU A 67 1.04 21.15 2.75
N VAL A 68 2.16 21.34 3.45
CA VAL A 68 3.45 20.73 3.12
C VAL A 68 3.68 19.39 3.81
N GLU A 69 2.82 19.03 4.77
CA GLU A 69 2.90 17.78 5.53
C GLU A 69 1.60 16.99 5.41
N VAL A 70 1.74 15.67 5.27
CA VAL A 70 0.59 14.76 5.28
C VAL A 70 0.11 14.57 6.71
N GLN A 71 -1.18 14.88 6.93
CA GLN A 71 -1.89 14.65 8.19
C GLN A 71 -2.89 13.49 8.04
N ILE A 72 -3.36 12.98 9.18
CA ILE A 72 -4.34 11.88 9.21
C ILE A 72 -5.60 12.17 8.38
N LEU A 73 -6.07 13.41 8.40
CA LEU A 73 -7.25 13.88 7.65
C LEU A 73 -7.10 13.68 6.14
N HIS A 74 -5.88 13.79 5.59
CA HIS A 74 -5.63 13.56 4.17
C HIS A 74 -5.77 12.07 3.81
N VAL A 75 -5.32 11.18 4.71
CA VAL A 75 -5.48 9.73 4.56
C VAL A 75 -6.95 9.34 4.63
N GLU A 76 -7.70 9.90 5.59
CA GLU A 76 -9.14 9.66 5.75
C GLU A 76 -9.93 10.08 4.49
N LYS A 77 -9.56 11.19 3.86
CA LYS A 77 -10.21 11.68 2.64
C LYS A 77 -9.99 10.77 1.43
N ILE A 78 -8.80 10.18 1.28
CA ILE A 78 -8.48 9.32 0.13
C ILE A 78 -8.90 7.86 0.35
N LEU A 79 -9.15 7.46 1.60
CA LEU A 79 -9.42 6.07 1.97
C LEU A 79 -10.63 5.46 1.24
N PRO A 80 -11.77 6.13 1.06
CA PRO A 80 -12.92 5.53 0.38
C PRO A 80 -12.59 5.08 -1.04
N GLN A 81 -11.94 5.93 -1.84
CA GLN A 81 -11.56 5.58 -3.21
C GLN A 81 -10.41 4.57 -3.24
N LEU A 82 -9.44 4.69 -2.34
CA LEU A 82 -8.36 3.70 -2.22
C LEU A 82 -8.94 2.30 -1.96
N MET A 83 -9.93 2.18 -1.07
CA MET A 83 -10.57 0.90 -0.80
C MET A 83 -11.32 0.38 -2.03
N LEU A 84 -12.02 1.23 -2.79
CA LEU A 84 -12.72 0.81 -4.02
C LEU A 84 -11.78 0.31 -5.13
N ASP A 85 -10.56 0.81 -5.20
CA ASP A 85 -9.61 0.41 -6.25
C ASP A 85 -8.97 -0.97 -5.97
N PHE A 86 -9.00 -1.43 -4.72
CA PHE A 86 -8.32 -2.65 -4.27
C PHE A 86 -9.23 -3.69 -3.58
N ILE A 87 -10.54 -3.43 -3.48
CA ILE A 87 -11.57 -4.36 -2.98
C ILE A 87 -12.28 -5.07 -4.13
#